data_AF-A0A957J0R1-F1
#
_entry.id   AF-A0A957J0R1-F1
#
_cell.length_a   1.000
_cell.length_b   1.000
_cell.length_c   1.000
_cell.angle_alpha   90.00
_cell.angle_beta   90.00
_cell.angle_gamma   90.00
#
_symmetry.space_group_name_H-M   'P 1'
#
loop_
_entity.id
_entity.type
_entity.pdbx_description
1 polymer ?
#
loop_
_entity_poly.entity_id
_entity_poly.type
_entity_poly.pdbx_seq_one_letter_code
_entity_poly.pdbx_strand_id
1 'polypeptide(L)' 'MFDFITDEHKMIQEAARDFAQKAIAPIAEHFDETGEFPIDTVRQMGELGFMG' A
#
# COMPACT_ATOMS: atom_id res chain seq x y z
N MET A 1 5.26 -23.54 -6.31
CA MET A 1 4.23 -22.60 -5.79
C MET A 1 4.43 -22.55 -4.29
N PHE A 2 4.37 -21.38 -3.65
CA PHE A 2 4.63 -21.30 -2.21
C PHE A 2 3.47 -21.94 -1.45
N ASP A 3 3.64 -23.18 -1.01
CA ASP A 3 2.61 -23.97 -0.30
C ASP A 3 2.22 -23.39 1.08
N PHE A 4 2.81 -22.25 1.47
CA PHE A 4 2.56 -21.55 2.73
C PHE A 4 1.70 -20.28 2.56
N ILE A 5 1.30 -19.92 1.34
CA ILE A 5 0.42 -18.77 1.09
C ILE A 5 -1.04 -19.25 1.12
N THR A 6 -1.72 -18.98 2.23
CA THR A 6 -3.16 -19.21 2.39
C THR A 6 -3.96 -18.25 1.53
N ASP A 7 -5.26 -18.52 1.36
CA ASP A 7 -6.13 -17.60 0.62
C ASP A 7 -6.30 -16.26 1.33
N GLU A 8 -6.28 -16.24 2.67
CA GLU A 8 -6.23 -15.01 3.46
C GLU A 8 -4.98 -14.18 3.14
N HIS A 9 -3.80 -14.80 3.06
CA HIS A 9 -2.59 -14.10 2.65
C HIS A 9 -2.70 -13.53 1.24
N LYS A 10 -3.33 -14.24 0.29
CA LYS A 10 -3.56 -13.73 -1.07
C LYS A 10 -4.47 -12.51 -1.05
N MET A 11 -5.56 -12.56 -0.29
CA MET A 11 -6.49 -11.44 -0.17
C MET A 11 -5.81 -10.18 0.38
N ILE A 12 -4.96 -10.33 1.41
CA ILE A 12 -4.18 -9.22 1.96
C ILE A 12 -3.20 -8.66 0.91
N GLN A 13 -2.49 -9.54 0.18
CA GLN A 13 -1.60 -9.10 -0.90
C GLN A 13 -2.34 -8.37 -2.02
N GLU A 14 -3.52 -8.85 -2.40
CA GLU A 14 -4.36 -8.20 -3.41
C GLU A 14 -4.82 -6.83 -2.94
N ALA A 15 -5.32 -6.71 -1.71
CA ALA A 15 -5.72 -5.42 -1.13
C ALA A 15 -4.55 -4.42 -1.08
N ALA A 16 -3.37 -4.86 -0.62
CA ALA A 16 -2.18 -4.02 -0.57
C ALA A 16 -1.70 -3.60 -1.96
N ARG A 17 -1.72 -4.52 -2.94
CA ARG A 17 -1.37 -4.24 -4.34
C ARG A 17 -2.30 -3.21 -4.95
N ASP A 18 -3.60 -3.38 -4.76
CA ASP A 18 -4.62 -2.48 -5.28
C ASP A 18 -4.45 -1.06 -4.73
N PHE A 19 -4.22 -0.94 -3.42
CA PHE A 19 -3.93 0.36 -2.80
C PHE A 19 -2.65 0.98 -3.35
N ALA A 20 -1.57 0.21 -3.45
CA ALA A 20 -0.30 0.70 -3.98
C ALA A 20 -0.43 1.22 -5.42
N GLN A 21 -1.16 0.52 -6.28
CA GLN A 21 -1.37 0.94 -7.67
C GLN A 21 -2.24 2.18 -7.79
N LYS A 22 -3.27 2.32 -6.96
CA LYS A 22 -4.27 3.40 -7.08
C LYS A 22 -3.87 4.66 -6.31
N ALA A 23 -3.20 4.52 -5.16
CA ALA A 23 -2.95 5.63 -4.23
C ALA A 23 -1.46 6.01 -4.08
N ILE A 24 -0.52 5.06 -4.26
CA ILE A 24 0.92 5.31 -4.07
C ILE A 24 1.62 5.57 -5.41
N ALA A 25 1.45 4.69 -6.40
CA ALA A 25 2.15 4.78 -7.68
C ALA A 25 1.98 6.12 -8.40
N PRO A 26 0.79 6.75 -8.45
CA PRO A 26 0.60 8.03 -9.15
C PRO A 26 1.32 9.22 -8.53
N ILE A 27 1.67 9.14 -7.24
CA ILE A 27 2.27 10.25 -6.48
C ILE A 27 3.76 10.01 -6.15
N ALA A 28 4.27 8.80 -6.40
CA ALA A 28 5.57 8.36 -5.92
C ALA A 28 6.73 9.26 -6.41
N GLU A 29 6.74 9.63 -7.70
CA GLU A 29 7.78 10.49 -8.29
C GLU A 29 7.85 11.86 -7.61
N HIS A 30 6.70 12.49 -7.35
CA HIS A 30 6.65 13.78 -6.67
C HIS A 30 7.23 13.73 -5.25
N PHE A 31 6.89 12.71 -4.48
CA PHE A 31 7.38 12.57 -3.11
C PHE A 31 8.86 12.15 -3.05
N ASP A 32 9.36 11.46 -4.07
CA ASP A 32 10.79 11.17 -4.23
C ASP A 32 11.59 12.46 -4.53
N GLU A 33 11.11 13.29 -5.47
CA GLU A 33 11.79 14.53 -5.84
C GLU A 33 11.76 15.60 -4.73
N THR A 34 10.63 15.73 -4.02
CA THR A 34 10.43 16.78 -3.02
C THR A 34 10.92 16.41 -1.63
N GLY A 35 10.97 15.11 -1.31
CA GLY A 35 11.22 14.62 0.04
C GLY A 35 10.11 14.98 1.06
N GLU A 36 8.93 15.38 0.58
CA GLU A 36 7.78 15.65 1.44
C GLU A 36 7.24 14.36 2.07
N PHE A 37 6.56 14.50 3.21
CA PHE A 37 5.93 13.35 3.86
C PHE A 37 4.47 13.19 3.37
N PRO A 38 4.09 12.04 2.77
CA PRO A 38 2.76 11.84 2.20
C PRO A 38 1.71 11.52 3.29
N ILE A 39 1.44 12.49 4.16
CA ILE A 39 0.59 12.32 5.36
C ILE A 39 -0.80 11.77 5.06
N ASP A 40 -1.40 12.19 3.95
CA ASP A 40 -2.76 11.77 3.59
C ASP A 40 -2.79 10.33 3.09
N THR A 41 -1.80 9.91 2.31
CA THR A 41 -1.65 8.51 1.88
C THR A 41 -1.36 7.60 3.07
N VAL A 42 -0.52 8.03 4.01
CA VAL A 42 -0.22 7.28 5.24
C VAL A 42 -1.47 7.17 6.13
N ARG A 43 -2.28 8.22 6.23
CA ARG A 43 -3.57 8.16 6.96
C ARG A 43 -4.51 7.13 6.34
N GLN A 44 -4.63 7.10 5.02
CA GLN A 44 -5.42 6.09 4.30
C GLN A 44 -4.90 4.67 4.55
N MET A 45 -3.57 4.46 4.58
CA MET A 45 -2.99 3.16 4.95
C MET A 45 -3.42 2.73 6.36
N GLY A 46 -3.49 3.67 7.31
CA GLY A 46 -3.98 3.40 8.67
C GLY A 46 -5.45 2.97 8.70
N GLU A 47 -6.31 3.66 7.94
CA GLU A 47 -7.73 3.32 7.83
C GLU A 47 -7.97 1.93 7.21
N LEU A 48 -7.08 1.50 6.30
CA LEU A 48 -7.10 0.17 5.69
C LEU A 48 -6.48 -0.93 6.57
N GLY A 49 -5.97 -0.58 7.75
CA GLY A 49 -5.34 -1.53 8.67
C GLY A 49 -3.92 -1.94 8.29
N PHE A 50 -3.24 -1.21 7.39
CA PHE A 50 -1.85 -1.50 6.99
C PHE A 50 -0.79 -0.94 7.96
N MET A 51 -1.21 -0.26 9.03
CA MET A 51 -0.33 0.41 10.00
C MET A 51 -0.51 -0.15 11.44
N GLY A 52 -0.83 -1.45 11.55
CA GLY A 52 -1.15 -2.14 12.81
C GLY A 52 -0.11 -3.17 13.23
#